data_AF-A0A7H4MED4-F1
#
_entry.id   AF-A0A7H4MED4-F1
#
_cell.length_a   1.000
_cell.length_b   1.000
_cell.length_c   1.000
_cell.angle_alpha   90.00
_cell.angle_beta   90.00
_cell.angle_gamma   90.00
#
_symmetry.space_group_name_H-M   'P 1'
#
loop_
_entity.id
_entity.type
_entity.pdbx_description
1 polymer ?
#
loop_
_entity_poly.entity_id
_entity_poly.type
_entity_poly.pdbx_seq_one_letter_code
_entity_poly.pdbx_strand_id
1 'polypeptide(L)'
;MDGWRLDVVHMLGEGGGARNNLQHIAGITQAAKQTQPEAFVFGEHFGDARQWLQADAEDAAMNYRGFTFPIWGFLANTDISYDPQKIDAQTCMAWMDNYRAGLSHQQQLRMFNQLDSHDTARFKSLLGKDVARLPLAVVWLFSWPGVPCIYYGDEVGVDGNNDPFCRKPFPWDPALQDTQLLALYQRMAETA
;
A
#
# COMPACT_ATOMS: atom_id res chain seq x y z
N MET A 1 4.52 16.39 -14.50
CA MET A 1 3.89 15.36 -13.65
C MET A 1 5.04 14.55 -13.10
N ASP A 2 5.16 14.43 -11.79
CA ASP A 2 6.36 13.83 -11.17
C ASP A 2 6.38 12.30 -11.23
N GLY A 3 5.29 11.68 -11.66
CA GLY A 3 5.21 10.24 -11.77
C GLY A 3 3.87 9.73 -12.28
N TRP A 4 3.78 8.41 -12.38
CA TRP A 4 2.60 7.68 -12.83
C TRP A 4 2.37 6.45 -11.97
N ARG A 5 1.12 6.24 -11.55
CA ARG A 5 0.64 4.99 -10.95
C ARG A 5 -0.04 4.17 -12.03
N LEU A 6 0.48 2.99 -12.33
CA LEU A 6 -0.07 2.08 -13.34
C LEU A 6 -1.14 1.18 -12.72
N ASP A 7 -2.38 1.33 -13.17
CA ASP A 7 -3.54 0.57 -12.71
C ASP A 7 -3.49 -0.89 -13.16
N VAL A 8 -3.74 -1.83 -12.24
CA VAL A 8 -3.76 -3.29 -12.46
C VAL A 8 -2.67 -3.77 -13.44
N VAL A 9 -1.43 -3.30 -13.24
CA VAL A 9 -0.39 -3.33 -14.29
C VAL A 9 0.02 -4.76 -14.68
N HIS A 10 -0.11 -5.71 -13.76
CA HIS A 10 0.17 -7.13 -13.99
C HIS A 10 -0.74 -7.78 -15.06
N MET A 11 -1.87 -7.14 -15.41
CA MET A 11 -2.78 -7.62 -16.45
C MET A 11 -2.53 -7.01 -17.84
N LEU A 12 -1.65 -6.01 -17.95
CA LEU A 12 -1.31 -5.37 -19.22
C LEU A 12 -0.66 -6.38 -20.18
N GLY A 13 -1.07 -6.44 -21.43
CA GLY A 13 -0.38 -7.26 -22.43
C GLY A 13 -1.15 -7.44 -23.71
N GLU A 14 -0.65 -8.33 -24.55
CA GLU A 14 -1.16 -8.52 -25.90
C GLU A 14 -2.13 -9.71 -26.01
N GLY A 15 -3.12 -9.59 -26.90
CA GLY A 15 -4.01 -10.71 -27.26
C GLY A 15 -5.00 -11.13 -26.16
N GLY A 16 -5.34 -10.23 -25.23
CA GLY A 16 -6.27 -10.50 -24.13
C GLY A 16 -5.63 -11.18 -22.92
N GLY A 17 -4.29 -11.23 -22.84
CA GLY A 17 -3.56 -11.72 -21.67
C GLY A 17 -2.28 -10.90 -21.41
N ALA A 18 -1.49 -11.31 -20.42
CA ALA A 18 -0.28 -10.59 -19.98
C ALA A 18 0.98 -10.87 -20.84
N ARG A 19 0.81 -11.21 -22.13
CA ARG A 19 1.96 -11.44 -23.02
C ARG A 19 2.71 -10.14 -23.24
N ASN A 20 4.05 -10.18 -23.21
CA ASN A 20 4.95 -9.03 -23.34
C ASN A 20 4.77 -7.94 -22.28
N ASN A 21 4.08 -8.24 -21.17
CA ASN A 21 3.79 -7.30 -20.09
C ASN A 21 5.04 -6.52 -19.61
N LEU A 22 6.11 -7.22 -19.23
CA LEU A 22 7.36 -6.58 -18.78
C LEU A 22 7.96 -5.61 -19.81
N GLN A 23 7.89 -5.96 -21.10
CA GLN A 23 8.40 -5.11 -22.16
C GLN A 23 7.59 -3.81 -22.29
N HIS A 24 6.26 -3.90 -22.20
CA HIS A 24 5.41 -2.72 -22.24
C HIS A 24 5.66 -1.81 -21.04
N ILE A 25 5.75 -2.38 -19.84
CA ILE A 25 5.98 -1.62 -18.61
C ILE A 25 7.34 -0.93 -18.65
N ALA A 26 8.41 -1.66 -19.00
CA ALA A 26 9.74 -1.08 -19.16
C ALA A 26 9.74 0.03 -20.22
N GLY A 27 9.01 -0.13 -21.33
CA GLY A 27 8.83 0.90 -22.35
C GLY A 27 8.14 2.15 -21.83
N ILE A 28 7.10 2.01 -21.01
CA ILE A 28 6.40 3.14 -20.35
C ILE A 28 7.36 3.88 -19.42
N THR A 29 8.08 3.16 -18.56
CA THR A 29 9.04 3.74 -17.62
C THR A 29 10.16 4.48 -18.36
N GLN A 30 10.70 3.91 -19.43
CA GLN A 30 11.68 4.57 -20.28
C GLN A 30 11.13 5.85 -20.92
N ALA A 31 9.92 5.81 -21.48
CA ALA A 31 9.29 6.99 -22.09
C ALA A 31 9.04 8.11 -21.06
N ALA A 32 8.61 7.75 -19.84
CA ALA A 32 8.44 8.70 -18.75
C ALA A 32 9.78 9.37 -18.39
N LYS A 33 10.83 8.56 -18.18
CA LYS A 33 12.17 9.04 -17.82
C LYS A 33 12.88 9.83 -18.94
N GLN A 34 12.56 9.57 -20.21
CA GLN A 34 13.03 10.38 -21.34
C GLN A 34 12.47 11.81 -21.30
N THR A 35 11.24 11.99 -20.80
CA THR A 35 10.60 13.30 -20.69
C THR A 35 11.03 14.03 -19.42
N GLN A 36 11.06 13.32 -18.29
CA GLN A 36 11.48 13.84 -16.99
C GLN A 36 12.32 12.75 -16.29
N PRO A 37 13.65 12.90 -16.18
CA PRO A 37 14.53 11.86 -15.61
C PRO A 37 14.15 11.41 -14.19
N GLU A 38 13.60 12.33 -13.41
CA GLU A 38 13.12 12.09 -12.04
C GLU A 38 11.69 11.53 -11.98
N ALA A 39 11.06 11.24 -13.13
CA ALA A 39 9.72 10.65 -13.16
C ALA A 39 9.71 9.30 -12.43
N PHE A 40 8.78 9.18 -11.49
CA PHE A 40 8.60 8.00 -10.66
C PHE A 40 7.44 7.14 -11.18
N VAL A 41 7.71 5.90 -11.58
CA VAL A 41 6.70 4.99 -12.14
C VAL A 41 6.53 3.79 -11.23
N PHE A 42 5.29 3.54 -10.80
CA PHE A 42 4.97 2.40 -9.95
C PHE A 42 3.62 1.78 -10.30
N GLY A 43 3.50 0.47 -10.08
CA GLY A 43 2.33 -0.29 -10.50
C GLY A 43 1.51 -0.86 -9.36
N GLU A 44 0.24 -1.13 -9.67
CA GLU A 44 -0.63 -1.97 -8.86
C GLU A 44 -0.48 -3.45 -9.23
N HIS A 45 -0.02 -4.21 -8.25
CA HIS A 45 0.07 -5.65 -8.28
C HIS A 45 -0.75 -6.20 -7.11
N PHE A 46 -1.81 -6.96 -7.38
CA PHE A 46 -2.52 -7.71 -6.31
C PHE A 46 -1.65 -8.85 -5.74
N GLY A 47 -0.70 -9.32 -6.56
CA GLY A 47 0.22 -10.39 -6.24
C GLY A 47 1.63 -9.93 -5.88
N ASP A 48 2.61 -10.74 -6.24
CA ASP A 48 4.01 -10.48 -5.95
C ASP A 48 4.68 -9.64 -7.05
N ALA A 49 4.93 -8.36 -6.77
CA ALA A 49 5.56 -7.42 -7.71
C ALA A 49 7.07 -7.66 -7.97
N ARG A 50 7.73 -8.59 -7.25
CA ARG A 50 9.21 -8.73 -7.30
C ARG A 50 9.74 -8.99 -8.72
N GLN A 51 9.00 -9.70 -9.55
CA GLN A 51 9.40 -9.98 -10.94
C GLN A 51 9.63 -8.69 -11.76
N TRP A 52 8.78 -7.68 -11.59
CA TRP A 52 8.87 -6.41 -12.31
C TRP A 52 9.98 -5.53 -11.76
N LEU A 53 10.08 -5.49 -10.43
CA LEU A 53 11.09 -4.69 -9.74
C LEU A 53 12.49 -5.22 -10.02
N GLN A 54 12.72 -6.53 -9.96
CA GLN A 54 14.02 -7.12 -10.27
C GLN A 54 14.44 -6.95 -11.73
N ALA A 55 13.50 -6.70 -12.63
CA ALA A 55 13.76 -6.41 -14.04
C ALA A 55 13.94 -4.91 -14.33
N ASP A 56 13.90 -4.06 -13.29
CA ASP A 56 13.91 -2.59 -13.40
C ASP A 56 12.84 -2.06 -14.36
N ALA A 57 11.71 -2.77 -14.47
CA ALA A 57 10.59 -2.35 -15.31
C ALA A 57 9.82 -1.18 -14.67
N GLU A 58 9.84 -1.07 -13.35
CA GLU A 58 9.16 -0.05 -12.53
C GLU A 58 10.09 0.41 -11.40
N ASP A 59 9.91 1.64 -10.91
CA ASP A 59 10.67 2.17 -9.78
C ASP A 59 10.20 1.58 -8.43
N ALA A 60 8.91 1.24 -8.33
CA ALA A 60 8.28 0.66 -7.14
C ALA A 60 6.93 -0.03 -7.48
N ALA A 61 6.25 -0.52 -6.46
CA ALA A 61 4.89 -1.05 -6.56
C ALA A 61 4.08 -0.70 -5.30
N MET A 62 2.75 -0.79 -5.41
CA MET A 62 1.84 -0.81 -4.28
C MET A 62 2.10 -2.05 -3.43
N ASN A 63 2.49 -1.86 -2.16
CA ASN A 63 3.06 -2.90 -1.32
C ASN A 63 2.01 -3.74 -0.59
N TYR A 64 1.01 -4.26 -1.32
CA TYR A 64 -0.03 -5.09 -0.73
C TYR A 64 0.55 -6.36 -0.09
N ARG A 65 1.41 -7.08 -0.82
CA ARG A 65 1.97 -8.36 -0.37
C ARG A 65 3.06 -8.23 0.70
N GLY A 66 3.85 -7.16 0.68
CA GLY A 66 4.95 -6.96 1.62
C GLY A 66 4.60 -6.13 2.84
N PHE A 67 3.50 -5.38 2.82
CA PHE A 67 3.10 -4.52 3.94
C PHE A 67 1.62 -4.69 4.32
N THR A 68 0.67 -4.46 3.40
CA THR A 68 -0.76 -4.43 3.74
C THR A 68 -1.28 -5.75 4.32
N PHE A 69 -1.07 -6.87 3.61
CA PHE A 69 -1.60 -8.18 4.02
C PHE A 69 -0.98 -8.73 5.31
N PRO A 70 0.35 -8.68 5.55
CA PRO A 70 0.88 -9.10 6.84
C PRO A 70 0.36 -8.24 8.00
N ILE A 71 0.21 -6.92 7.81
CA ILE A 71 -0.38 -6.04 8.81
C ILE A 71 -1.84 -6.41 9.11
N TRP A 72 -2.63 -6.75 8.10
CA TRP A 72 -4.00 -7.21 8.29
C TRP A 72 -4.08 -8.54 9.04
N GLY A 73 -3.28 -9.52 8.64
CA GLY A 73 -3.25 -10.81 9.31
C GLY A 73 -2.89 -10.70 10.79
N PHE A 74 -1.97 -9.79 11.14
CA PHE A 74 -1.50 -9.61 12.51
C PHE A 74 -2.41 -8.73 13.36
N LEU A 75 -2.85 -7.58 12.83
CA LEU A 75 -3.59 -6.58 13.62
C LEU A 75 -5.11 -6.74 13.48
N ALA A 76 -5.62 -7.03 12.28
CA ALA A 76 -7.04 -7.16 11.98
C ALA A 76 -7.55 -8.61 11.99
N ASN A 77 -6.65 -9.58 12.10
CA ASN A 77 -6.95 -11.01 12.08
C ASN A 77 -7.72 -11.46 10.82
N THR A 78 -7.37 -10.92 9.66
CA THR A 78 -8.05 -11.22 8.40
C THR A 78 -7.10 -11.19 7.22
N ASP A 79 -7.43 -11.91 6.15
CA ASP A 79 -6.71 -11.87 4.88
C ASP A 79 -7.40 -10.99 3.82
N ILE A 80 -6.87 -11.02 2.59
CA ILE A 80 -7.41 -10.26 1.44
C ILE A 80 -8.85 -10.66 1.06
N SER A 81 -9.26 -11.90 1.33
CA SER A 81 -10.59 -12.43 1.06
C SER A 81 -11.57 -12.17 2.21
N TYR A 82 -11.11 -11.49 3.26
CA TYR A 82 -11.82 -11.30 4.54
C TYR A 82 -12.02 -12.59 5.32
N ASP A 83 -11.23 -13.63 5.01
CA ASP A 83 -11.24 -14.87 5.78
C ASP A 83 -10.47 -14.67 7.09
N PRO A 84 -10.90 -15.30 8.20
CA PRO A 84 -10.19 -15.19 9.47
C PRO A 84 -8.76 -15.74 9.37
N GLN A 85 -7.78 -14.89 9.63
CA GLN A 85 -6.37 -15.25 9.65
C GLN A 85 -5.77 -14.80 10.98
N LYS A 86 -5.06 -15.68 11.69
CA LYS A 86 -4.36 -15.29 12.92
C LYS A 86 -2.90 -15.63 12.77
N ILE A 87 -2.08 -14.61 12.51
CA ILE A 87 -0.62 -14.74 12.55
C ILE A 87 -0.10 -14.06 13.81
N ASP A 88 0.95 -14.61 14.40
CA ASP A 88 1.65 -13.98 15.50
C ASP A 88 2.68 -12.94 15.01
N ALA A 89 3.28 -12.21 15.94
CA ALA A 89 4.26 -11.17 15.61
C ALA A 89 5.48 -11.75 14.88
N GLN A 90 5.93 -12.95 15.24
CA GLN A 90 7.06 -13.61 14.60
C GLN A 90 6.76 -13.96 13.14
N THR A 91 5.57 -14.48 12.87
CA THR A 91 5.12 -14.83 11.51
C THR A 91 4.92 -13.58 10.66
N CYS A 92 4.33 -12.51 11.23
CA CYS A 92 4.19 -11.22 10.56
C CYS A 92 5.56 -10.66 10.14
N MET A 93 6.50 -10.59 11.07
CA MET A 93 7.86 -10.10 10.78
C MET A 93 8.58 -10.98 9.77
N ALA A 94 8.52 -12.30 9.91
CA ALA A 94 9.13 -13.23 8.96
C ALA A 94 8.56 -13.06 7.54
N TRP A 95 7.24 -12.85 7.40
CA TRP A 95 6.63 -12.55 6.11
C TRP A 95 7.23 -11.27 5.51
N MET A 96 7.18 -10.17 6.25
CA MET A 96 7.65 -8.86 5.76
C MET A 96 9.14 -8.88 5.41
N ASP A 97 9.97 -9.55 6.23
CA ASP A 97 11.41 -9.74 5.99
C ASP A 97 11.68 -10.60 4.75
N ASN A 98 10.96 -11.72 4.58
CA ASN A 98 11.12 -12.58 3.41
C ASN A 98 10.72 -11.87 2.11
N TYR A 99 9.68 -11.02 2.15
CA TYR A 99 9.28 -10.25 0.98
C TYR A 99 10.35 -9.22 0.61
N ARG A 100 10.78 -8.39 1.57
CA ARG A 100 11.78 -7.34 1.32
C ARG A 100 13.16 -7.88 0.96
N ALA A 101 13.53 -9.08 1.43
CA ALA A 101 14.78 -9.74 1.06
C ALA A 101 14.90 -10.02 -0.44
N GLY A 102 13.78 -10.09 -1.16
CA GLY A 102 13.76 -10.22 -2.62
C GLY A 102 13.92 -8.91 -3.39
N LEU A 103 14.07 -7.77 -2.72
CA LEU A 103 14.15 -6.44 -3.32
C LEU A 103 15.50 -5.80 -3.01
N SER A 104 16.01 -4.99 -3.95
CA SER A 104 17.20 -4.17 -3.71
C SER A 104 16.91 -3.14 -2.60
N HIS A 105 17.97 -2.64 -1.94
CA HIS A 105 17.79 -1.65 -0.88
C HIS A 105 17.04 -0.39 -1.35
N GLN A 106 17.32 0.06 -2.58
CA GLN A 106 16.60 1.21 -3.16
C GLN A 106 15.12 0.91 -3.40
N GLN A 107 14.79 -0.29 -3.90
CA GLN A 107 13.40 -0.70 -4.09
C GLN A 107 12.66 -0.76 -2.75
N GLN A 108 13.28 -1.34 -1.72
CA GLN A 108 12.69 -1.40 -0.37
C GLN A 108 12.29 -0.01 0.15
N LEU A 109 13.13 1.02 -0.09
CA LEU A 109 12.84 2.40 0.35
C LEU A 109 11.79 3.11 -0.51
N ARG A 110 11.50 2.62 -1.71
CA ARG A 110 10.59 3.25 -2.68
C ARG A 110 9.20 2.60 -2.73
N MET A 111 9.01 1.41 -2.16
CA MET A 111 7.73 0.70 -2.12
C MET A 111 6.64 1.55 -1.46
N PHE A 112 5.43 1.53 -2.03
CA PHE A 112 4.30 2.31 -1.51
C PHE A 112 3.57 1.49 -0.44
N ASN A 113 3.79 1.84 0.83
CA ASN A 113 3.17 1.16 1.97
C ASN A 113 1.82 1.81 2.26
N GLN A 114 0.74 1.03 2.31
CA GLN A 114 -0.60 1.52 2.57
C GLN A 114 -1.36 0.52 3.46
N LEU A 115 -2.25 1.03 4.33
CA LEU A 115 -3.06 0.19 5.21
C LEU A 115 -4.31 -0.34 4.50
N ASP A 116 -4.83 0.39 3.53
CA ASP A 116 -5.98 0.02 2.71
C ASP A 116 -5.96 0.82 1.40
N SER A 117 -6.99 0.67 0.58
CA SER A 117 -7.14 1.42 -0.66
C SER A 117 -8.61 1.58 -1.06
N HIS A 118 -8.81 2.18 -2.24
CA HIS A 118 -10.12 2.32 -2.87
C HIS A 118 -10.73 1.00 -3.35
N ASP A 119 -9.96 -0.10 -3.36
CA ASP A 119 -10.42 -1.44 -3.77
C ASP A 119 -10.59 -2.40 -2.60
N THR A 120 -10.31 -1.94 -1.38
CA THR A 120 -10.47 -2.74 -0.17
C THR A 120 -11.36 -2.06 0.85
N ALA A 121 -11.82 -2.82 1.84
CA ALA A 121 -12.42 -2.23 3.03
C ALA A 121 -11.37 -1.38 3.78
N ARG A 122 -11.87 -0.36 4.49
CA ARG A 122 -11.06 0.52 5.34
C ARG A 122 -10.45 -0.29 6.48
N PHE A 123 -9.19 -0.07 6.79
CA PHE A 123 -8.46 -0.78 7.83
C PHE A 123 -9.09 -0.59 9.20
N LYS A 124 -9.65 0.60 9.49
CA LYS A 124 -10.46 0.85 10.70
C LYS A 124 -11.65 -0.12 10.80
N SER A 125 -12.34 -0.39 9.69
CA SER A 125 -13.45 -1.33 9.66
C SER A 125 -12.99 -2.78 9.84
N LEU A 126 -11.82 -3.14 9.29
CA LEU A 126 -11.23 -4.47 9.47
C LEU A 126 -10.84 -4.78 10.91
N LEU A 127 -10.36 -3.78 11.65
CA LEU A 127 -10.06 -3.95 13.06
C LEU A 127 -11.32 -4.24 13.90
N GLY A 128 -12.49 -3.73 13.50
CA GLY A 128 -13.75 -3.95 14.20
C GLY A 128 -13.67 -3.63 15.70
N LYS A 129 -13.76 -4.65 16.56
CA LYS A 129 -13.65 -4.49 18.03
C LYS A 129 -12.23 -4.15 18.50
N ASP A 130 -11.22 -4.42 17.69
CA ASP A 130 -9.81 -4.19 17.97
C ASP A 130 -9.32 -2.83 17.44
N VAL A 131 -10.21 -1.84 17.27
CA VAL A 131 -9.85 -0.49 16.76
C VAL A 131 -8.76 0.20 17.59
N ALA A 132 -8.57 -0.19 18.84
CA ALA A 132 -7.47 0.26 19.69
C ALA A 132 -6.07 -0.11 19.14
N ARG A 133 -5.97 -1.03 18.17
CA ARG A 133 -4.74 -1.36 17.45
C ARG A 133 -4.44 -0.41 16.29
N LEU A 134 -5.37 0.47 15.89
CA LEU A 134 -5.16 1.40 14.78
C LEU A 134 -3.92 2.28 14.98
N PRO A 135 -3.67 2.91 16.16
CA PRO A 135 -2.45 3.67 16.39
C PRO A 135 -1.15 2.87 16.18
N LEU A 136 -1.16 1.57 16.49
CA LEU A 136 0.00 0.70 16.26
C LEU A 136 0.30 0.56 14.77
N ALA A 137 -0.73 0.38 13.94
CA ALA A 137 -0.58 0.32 12.49
C ALA A 137 -0.04 1.63 11.90
N VAL A 138 -0.48 2.78 12.43
CA VAL A 138 0.01 4.10 12.03
C VAL A 138 1.50 4.24 12.36
N VAL A 139 1.91 3.92 13.59
CA VAL A 139 3.32 3.98 13.97
C VAL A 139 4.16 3.08 13.07
N TRP A 140 3.67 1.87 12.79
CA TRP A 140 4.37 0.92 11.92
C TRP A 140 4.49 1.42 10.49
N LEU A 141 3.43 2.03 9.93
CA LEU A 141 3.43 2.62 8.58
C LEU A 141 4.55 3.65 8.40
N PHE A 142 4.75 4.53 9.38
CA PHE A 142 5.79 5.57 9.31
C PHE A 142 7.18 5.08 9.74
N SER A 143 7.28 3.97 10.46
CA SER A 143 8.57 3.40 10.88
C SER A 143 9.09 2.29 9.96
N TRP A 144 8.33 1.88 8.95
CA TRP A 144 8.71 0.80 8.04
C TRP A 144 9.38 1.34 6.76
N PRO A 145 10.41 0.67 6.21
CA PRO A 145 11.03 1.06 4.95
C PRO A 145 10.00 1.14 3.80
N GLY A 146 10.05 2.24 3.06
CA GLY A 146 9.13 2.53 1.96
C GLY A 146 8.56 3.94 2.07
N VAL A 147 7.69 4.28 1.14
CA VAL A 147 6.93 5.53 1.10
C VAL A 147 5.59 5.29 1.80
N PRO A 148 5.33 5.91 2.97
CA PRO A 148 4.03 5.80 3.63
C PRO A 148 2.95 6.51 2.79
N CYS A 149 1.91 5.77 2.43
CA CYS A 149 0.80 6.21 1.61
C CYS A 149 -0.49 6.14 2.43
N ILE A 150 -1.08 7.30 2.69
CA ILE A 150 -2.29 7.44 3.49
C ILE A 150 -3.48 7.49 2.54
N TYR A 151 -4.46 6.59 2.73
CA TYR A 151 -5.72 6.70 2.02
C TYR A 151 -6.59 7.76 2.70
N TYR A 152 -7.08 8.73 1.92
CA TYR A 152 -7.72 9.93 2.46
C TYR A 152 -8.84 9.58 3.45
N GLY A 153 -8.82 10.21 4.62
CA GLY A 153 -9.80 9.95 5.67
C GLY A 153 -9.34 8.95 6.71
N ASP A 154 -8.33 8.11 6.45
CA ASP A 154 -7.77 7.20 7.45
C ASP A 154 -7.23 7.97 8.66
N GLU A 155 -6.57 9.10 8.40
CA GLU A 155 -5.98 9.96 9.41
C GLU A 155 -7.00 10.63 10.33
N VAL A 156 -8.25 10.74 9.88
CA VAL A 156 -9.39 11.23 10.68
C VAL A 156 -10.37 10.12 11.05
N GLY A 157 -10.01 8.86 10.79
CA GLY A 157 -10.76 7.68 11.22
C GLY A 157 -12.03 7.40 10.41
N VAL A 158 -12.04 7.63 9.10
CA VAL A 158 -13.12 7.20 8.21
C VAL A 158 -13.21 5.67 8.20
N ASP A 159 -14.41 5.15 8.33
CA ASP A 159 -14.72 3.72 8.24
C ASP A 159 -15.41 3.39 6.90
N GLY A 160 -15.45 2.12 6.52
CA GLY A 160 -16.06 1.68 5.27
C GLY A 160 -15.77 0.21 4.96
N ASN A 161 -16.81 -0.51 4.55
CA ASN A 161 -16.68 -1.86 4.02
C ASN A 161 -16.11 -1.83 2.58
N ASN A 162 -16.17 -2.93 1.86
CA ASN A 162 -15.75 -3.02 0.45
C ASN A 162 -16.36 -1.95 -0.46
N ASP A 163 -15.73 -1.74 -1.61
CA ASP A 163 -16.23 -0.90 -2.71
C ASP A 163 -17.74 -1.14 -2.95
N PRO A 164 -18.58 -0.09 -2.99
CA PRO A 164 -18.26 1.36 -2.93
C PRO A 164 -18.19 2.00 -1.55
N PHE A 165 -18.39 1.23 -0.48
CA PHE A 165 -18.49 1.78 0.87
C PHE A 165 -17.16 2.26 1.47
N CYS A 166 -16.02 1.88 0.90
CA CYS A 166 -14.71 2.42 1.27
C CYS A 166 -14.45 3.83 0.71
N ARG A 167 -15.30 4.32 -0.22
CA ARG A 167 -15.14 5.58 -0.96
C ARG A 167 -16.05 6.69 -0.44
N LYS A 168 -16.22 6.78 0.90
CA LYS A 168 -17.05 7.81 1.54
C LYS A 168 -16.48 9.22 1.31
N PRO A 169 -17.34 10.25 1.19
CA PRO A 169 -16.89 11.64 1.19
C PRO A 169 -16.06 11.96 2.43
N PHE A 170 -15.02 12.77 2.27
CA PHE A 170 -14.20 13.22 3.39
C PHE A 170 -15.03 14.05 4.38
N PRO A 171 -14.94 13.78 5.70
CA PRO A 171 -15.70 14.52 6.70
C PRO A 171 -15.05 15.89 6.97
N TRP A 172 -15.42 16.90 6.19
CA TRP A 172 -14.87 18.25 6.32
C TRP A 172 -15.28 18.98 7.61
N ASP A 173 -16.36 18.55 8.28
CA ASP A 173 -16.72 19.05 9.60
C ASP A 173 -15.72 18.50 10.64
N PRO A 174 -14.93 19.35 11.32
CA PRO A 174 -13.98 18.89 12.33
C PRO A 174 -14.63 18.12 13.48
N ALA A 175 -15.92 18.32 13.76
CA ALA A 175 -16.64 17.56 14.79
C ALA A 175 -16.81 16.07 14.43
N LEU A 176 -16.65 15.70 13.16
CA LEU A 176 -16.72 14.34 12.66
C LEU A 176 -15.34 13.66 12.53
N GLN A 177 -14.26 14.37 12.85
CA GLN A 177 -12.89 13.88 12.70
C GLN A 177 -12.34 13.35 14.02
N ASP A 178 -11.59 12.24 13.95
CA ASP A 178 -10.79 11.78 15.08
C ASP A 178 -9.53 12.64 15.24
N THR A 179 -9.62 13.66 16.08
CA THR A 179 -8.53 14.62 16.29
C THR A 179 -7.31 14.01 16.98
N GLN A 180 -7.48 12.93 17.76
CA GLN A 180 -6.36 12.26 18.42
C GLN A 180 -5.56 11.43 17.42
N LEU A 181 -6.27 10.73 16.52
CA LEU A 181 -5.67 10.01 15.42
C LEU A 181 -4.95 10.96 14.45
N LEU A 182 -5.60 12.07 14.07
CA LEU A 182 -4.98 13.07 13.21
C LEU A 182 -3.68 13.62 13.81
N ALA A 183 -3.69 13.95 15.10
CA ALA A 183 -2.50 14.41 15.81
C ALA A 183 -1.39 13.34 15.85
N LEU A 184 -1.74 12.05 15.88
CA LEU A 184 -0.75 10.98 15.76
C LEU A 184 -0.12 10.95 14.36
N TYR A 185 -0.94 10.98 13.30
CA TYR A 185 -0.43 11.03 11.93
C TYR A 185 0.48 12.23 11.70
N GLN A 186 0.12 13.41 12.20
CA GLN A 186 0.94 14.62 12.13
C GLN A 186 2.30 14.41 12.81
N ARG A 187 2.31 13.93 14.06
CA ARG A 187 3.57 13.66 14.79
C ARG A 187 4.44 12.61 14.09
N MET A 188 3.85 11.60 13.47
CA MET A 188 4.61 10.56 12.78
C MET A 188 5.14 11.02 11.42
N ALA A 189 4.48 11.98 10.77
CA ALA A 189 4.92 12.59 9.51
C ALA A 189 5.96 13.69 9.71
N GLU A 190 5.96 14.35 10.86
CA GLU A 190 7.00 15.30 11.25
C GLU A 190 8.34 14.57 11.37
N THR A 191 9.25 14.86 10.43
CA THR A 191 10.64 14.39 10.50
C THR A 191 11.38 15.25 11.54
N ALA A 192 12.06 14.58 12.48
CA ALA A 192 12.92 15.23 13.46
C ALA A 192 14.12 15.95 12.81
#